data_AF-A0A7I8CW04-F1
#
_entry.id   AF-A0A7I8CW04-F1
#
_cell.length_a   1.000
_cell.length_b   1.000
_cell.length_c   1.000
_cell.angle_alpha   90.00
_cell.angle_beta   90.00
_cell.angle_gamma   90.00
#
_symmetry.space_group_name_H-M   'P 1'
#
loop_
_entity.id
_entity.type
_entity.pdbx_description
1 polymer ?
#
loop_
_entity_poly.entity_id
_entity_poly.type
_entity_poly.pdbx_seq_one_letter_code
_entity_poly.pdbx_strand_id
1 'polypeptide(L)'
;MHEKDEHPHTVDTSEIAYTSIGIISEIQTLTTNFVLGTVSYSPSDEFTELITGGYQQMALSPEEFVKRLYAISESDGIPYGRAQLLADGEQSYQQAVLQYKGYAALSDAFKCFFLETVELVNTSCRPKVTKQLSEFYGLFVPRLAHDFRSLCGAERVAVSGYPYHAYTLLRNTFDNVLLTSAALQKITDFYSIEGITPGKPLDVTALKKLRKDTEFDVRRTMTGSKSGLTQDTQVELAKWDALFDFEVHGARLSLASAMSFMKGQEPLPVVPRFEEKEFALFLNRYCEVAWMVHRLTPAIQPPGVPLPDEWKEKWRVLDDSFEITAHSLTKQLGKKIGTAIVELVKVKFPFNEKSEFPL
;
A
#
# COMPACT_ATOMS: atom_id res chain seq x y z
N MET A 1 8.25 -44.36 46.03
CA MET A 1 7.00 -45.13 46.13
C MET A 1 5.89 -44.20 46.62
N HIS A 2 5.33 -43.41 45.70
CA HIS A 2 3.90 -43.15 45.56
C HIS A 2 3.70 -42.20 44.38
N GLU A 3 3.16 -42.77 43.31
CA GLU A 3 2.40 -42.06 42.29
C GLU A 3 1.25 -41.30 42.92
N LYS A 4 0.90 -40.15 42.34
CA LYS A 4 -0.47 -39.88 41.94
C LYS A 4 -0.51 -38.81 40.84
N ASP A 5 -1.20 -39.19 39.77
CA ASP A 5 -1.66 -38.40 38.64
C ASP A 5 -2.46 -37.16 39.06
N GLU A 6 -2.38 -36.09 38.25
CA GLU A 6 -3.55 -35.28 37.88
C GLU A 6 -3.31 -34.57 36.53
N HIS A 7 -4.38 -34.48 35.75
CA HIS A 7 -4.43 -34.31 34.29
C HIS A 7 -3.98 -32.95 33.72
N PRO A 8 -3.58 -32.91 32.42
CA PRO A 8 -3.39 -31.66 31.69
C PRO A 8 -4.74 -31.02 31.34
N HIS A 9 -4.91 -29.74 31.70
CA HIS A 9 -5.96 -28.90 31.15
C HIS A 9 -5.71 -28.68 29.66
N THR A 10 -6.57 -29.28 28.84
CA THR A 10 -6.74 -28.94 27.42
C THR A 10 -7.18 -27.49 27.30
N VAL A 11 -6.32 -26.65 26.73
CA VAL A 11 -6.71 -25.32 26.24
C VAL A 11 -7.55 -25.53 24.99
N ASP A 12 -8.80 -25.11 25.08
CA ASP A 12 -9.74 -25.11 23.97
C ASP A 12 -9.26 -24.10 22.91
N THR A 13 -8.78 -24.61 21.78
CA THR A 13 -8.29 -23.82 20.66
C THR A 13 -9.41 -23.19 19.82
N SER A 14 -10.67 -23.32 20.25
CA SER A 14 -11.80 -22.60 19.64
C SER A 14 -11.85 -21.11 20.00
N GLU A 15 -11.15 -20.66 21.05
CA GLU A 15 -11.22 -19.26 21.53
C GLU A 15 -10.26 -18.28 20.82
N ILE A 16 -9.30 -18.78 20.04
CA ILE A 16 -8.32 -17.95 19.29
C ILE A 16 -8.80 -17.67 17.85
N ALA A 17 -9.91 -18.28 17.42
CA ALA A 17 -10.56 -18.03 16.13
C ALA A 17 -11.67 -16.94 16.20
N TYR A 18 -12.06 -16.47 17.39
CA TYR A 18 -13.17 -15.53 17.55
C TYR A 18 -12.79 -14.04 17.59
N THR A 19 -11.51 -13.69 17.65
CA THR A 19 -11.08 -12.27 17.74
C THR A 19 -10.71 -11.67 16.38
N SER A 20 -10.49 -12.49 15.35
CA SER A 20 -10.09 -12.04 14.00
C SER A 20 -11.23 -12.04 12.97
N ILE A 21 -12.39 -12.59 13.32
CA ILE A 21 -13.62 -12.53 12.51
C ILE A 21 -14.55 -11.37 12.95
N GLY A 22 -14.43 -10.91 14.20
CA GLY A 22 -15.23 -9.79 14.73
C GLY A 22 -14.94 -8.43 14.06
N ILE A 23 -13.70 -8.19 13.62
CA ILE A 23 -13.30 -6.89 13.03
C ILE A 23 -13.71 -6.79 11.54
N ILE A 24 -13.87 -7.93 10.84
CA ILE A 24 -14.33 -7.95 9.44
C ILE A 24 -15.85 -7.83 9.36
N SER A 25 -16.58 -8.35 10.35
CA SER A 25 -18.04 -8.24 10.49
C SER A 25 -18.53 -6.80 10.72
N GLU A 26 -17.83 -6.01 11.54
CA GLU A 26 -18.19 -4.61 11.80
C GLU A 26 -17.93 -3.68 10.60
N ILE A 27 -16.96 -4.01 9.74
CA ILE A 27 -16.71 -3.25 8.50
C ILE A 27 -17.78 -3.55 7.43
N GLN A 28 -18.31 -4.78 7.38
CA GLN A 28 -19.46 -5.11 6.54
C GLN A 28 -20.77 -4.49 7.07
N THR A 29 -20.91 -4.33 8.38
CA THR A 29 -22.08 -3.70 8.99
C THR A 29 -22.11 -2.18 8.76
N LEU A 30 -20.94 -1.53 8.73
CA LEU A 30 -20.81 -0.09 8.40
C LEU A 30 -21.01 0.23 6.91
N THR A 31 -20.70 -0.71 6.01
CA THR A 31 -20.96 -0.55 4.57
C THR A 31 -22.41 -0.86 4.18
N THR A 32 -23.09 -1.72 4.94
CA THR A 32 -24.51 -2.05 4.69
C THR A 32 -25.45 -0.95 5.18
N ASN A 33 -25.09 -0.23 6.25
CA ASN A 33 -25.91 0.86 6.81
C ASN A 33 -25.81 2.20 6.05
N PHE A 34 -24.99 2.29 5.01
CA PHE A 34 -24.99 3.47 4.11
C PHE A 34 -26.08 3.38 3.04
N VAL A 35 -26.71 2.21 2.85
CA VAL A 35 -27.74 2.01 1.82
C VAL A 35 -29.17 2.15 2.38
N LEU A 36 -29.42 1.91 3.67
CA LEU A 36 -30.71 2.19 4.31
C LEU A 36 -30.50 2.54 5.79
N GLY A 37 -30.55 3.83 6.13
CA GLY A 37 -30.35 4.30 7.50
C GLY A 37 -31.46 3.83 8.45
N THR A 38 -31.10 3.07 9.48
CA THR A 38 -31.87 2.98 10.72
C THR A 38 -30.91 3.07 11.90
N VAL A 39 -30.99 4.17 12.65
CA VAL A 39 -30.35 4.33 13.96
C VAL A 39 -31.47 4.15 14.98
N SER A 40 -31.40 3.11 15.81
CA SER A 40 -32.34 2.90 16.92
C SER A 40 -31.94 3.75 18.11
N TYR A 41 -32.63 4.88 18.31
CA TYR A 41 -32.64 5.61 19.57
C TYR A 41 -33.85 5.14 20.37
N SER A 42 -33.67 4.79 21.65
CA SER A 42 -34.78 4.48 22.55
C SER A 42 -35.27 5.79 23.18
N PRO A 43 -36.47 6.29 22.84
CA PRO A 43 -37.01 7.49 23.45
C PRO A 43 -37.79 7.10 24.71
N SER A 44 -37.64 7.89 25.77
CA SER A 44 -38.55 7.90 26.90
C SER A 44 -39.98 8.22 26.44
N ASP A 45 -40.97 7.52 27.02
CA ASP A 45 -42.36 7.37 26.55
C ASP A 45 -43.24 8.64 26.43
N GLU A 46 -42.70 9.85 26.65
CA GLU A 46 -43.49 11.11 26.59
C GLU A 46 -43.34 11.90 25.26
N PHE A 47 -42.57 11.39 24.28
CA PHE A 47 -42.38 12.07 22.98
C PHE A 47 -42.99 11.33 21.78
N THR A 48 -43.84 10.33 22.03
CA THR A 48 -44.24 9.34 21.02
C THR A 48 -45.46 9.74 20.17
N GLU A 49 -46.24 10.75 20.55
CA GLU A 49 -47.46 11.13 19.81
C GLU A 49 -47.32 12.32 18.85
N LEU A 50 -46.15 12.98 18.76
CA LEU A 50 -45.96 14.16 17.90
C LEU A 50 -45.02 13.95 16.69
N ILE A 51 -44.42 12.76 16.52
CA ILE A 51 -43.47 12.48 15.43
C ILE A 51 -43.93 11.36 14.48
N THR A 52 -45.03 10.66 14.76
CA THR A 52 -45.49 9.51 13.97
C THR A 52 -46.42 9.87 12.78
N GLY A 53 -46.85 11.13 12.64
CA GLY A 53 -47.77 11.57 11.59
C GLY A 53 -47.15 12.25 10.35
N GLY A 54 -45.84 12.52 10.33
CA GLY A 54 -45.22 13.38 9.31
C GLY A 54 -43.94 12.86 8.64
N TYR A 55 -43.38 11.73 9.11
CA TYR A 55 -42.13 11.18 8.60
C TYR A 55 -42.27 9.82 7.89
N GLN A 56 -43.46 9.48 7.38
CA GLN A 56 -43.55 8.63 6.18
C GLN A 56 -43.22 9.47 4.94
N GLN A 57 -42.04 10.11 4.96
CA GLN A 57 -41.44 10.69 3.77
C GLN A 57 -41.09 9.52 2.87
N MET A 58 -41.84 9.41 1.77
CA MET A 58 -41.81 8.30 0.82
C MET A 58 -40.36 7.92 0.46
N ALA A 59 -39.90 6.79 0.97
CA ALA A 59 -38.71 6.14 0.45
C ALA A 59 -38.99 5.84 -1.03
N LEU A 60 -38.23 6.47 -1.92
CA LEU A 60 -38.32 6.19 -3.36
C LEU A 60 -38.02 4.71 -3.59
N SER A 61 -38.75 4.06 -4.51
CA SER A 61 -38.32 2.74 -4.96
C SER A 61 -36.94 2.87 -5.65
N PRO A 62 -36.10 1.82 -5.61
CA PRO A 62 -34.82 1.82 -6.33
C PRO A 62 -34.97 2.19 -7.81
N GLU A 63 -36.03 1.77 -8.47
CA GLU A 63 -36.31 2.07 -9.88
C GLU A 63 -36.59 3.55 -10.10
N GLU A 64 -37.45 4.15 -9.26
CA GLU A 64 -37.74 5.59 -9.35
C GLU A 64 -36.52 6.43 -8.99
N PHE A 65 -35.70 5.98 -8.03
CA PHE A 65 -34.41 6.60 -7.73
C PHE A 65 -33.47 6.59 -8.95
N VAL A 66 -33.26 5.44 -9.58
CA VAL A 66 -32.41 5.30 -10.78
C VAL A 66 -32.94 6.13 -11.94
N LYS A 67 -34.26 6.09 -12.18
CA LYS A 67 -34.91 6.88 -13.23
C LYS A 67 -34.70 8.38 -13.03
N ARG A 68 -34.80 8.88 -11.79
CA ARG A 68 -34.52 10.28 -11.47
C ARG A 68 -33.06 10.64 -11.72
N LEU A 69 -32.11 9.76 -11.36
CA LEU A 69 -30.69 9.98 -11.64
C LEU A 69 -30.40 10.00 -13.15
N TYR A 70 -31.02 9.13 -13.93
CA TYR A 70 -30.88 9.10 -15.39
C TYR A 70 -31.39 10.42 -15.99
N ALA A 71 -32.58 10.84 -15.58
CA ALA A 71 -33.22 12.05 -16.10
C ALA A 71 -32.39 13.33 -15.87
N ILE A 72 -31.72 13.46 -14.72
CA ILE A 72 -30.88 14.65 -14.45
C ILE A 72 -29.47 14.55 -15.05
N SER A 73 -29.05 13.34 -15.43
CA SER A 73 -27.68 13.08 -15.90
C SER A 73 -27.60 12.80 -17.40
N GLU A 74 -28.72 12.92 -18.12
CA GLU A 74 -28.76 12.80 -19.56
C GLU A 74 -27.94 13.92 -20.23
N SER A 75 -27.17 13.56 -21.24
CA SER A 75 -26.54 14.49 -22.17
C SER A 75 -26.67 13.92 -23.56
N ASP A 76 -27.21 14.70 -24.49
CA ASP A 76 -27.33 14.33 -25.90
C ASP A 76 -28.08 13.00 -26.12
N GLY A 77 -29.11 12.74 -25.32
CA GLY A 77 -29.90 11.50 -25.37
C GLY A 77 -29.23 10.27 -24.75
N ILE A 78 -28.06 10.45 -24.12
CA ILE A 78 -27.30 9.37 -23.48
C ILE A 78 -27.36 9.53 -21.96
N PRO A 79 -27.94 8.57 -21.21
CA PRO A 79 -27.86 8.55 -19.76
C PRO A 79 -26.40 8.57 -19.29
N TYR A 80 -26.05 9.53 -18.44
CA TYR A 80 -24.68 9.76 -17.97
C TYR A 80 -23.65 10.02 -19.09
N GLY A 81 -24.06 10.56 -20.24
CA GLY A 81 -23.16 10.82 -21.37
C GLY A 81 -21.91 11.64 -20.99
N ARG A 82 -22.04 12.60 -20.06
CA ARG A 82 -20.87 13.36 -19.56
C ARG A 82 -19.91 12.54 -18.71
N ALA A 83 -20.39 11.52 -18.01
CA ALA A 83 -19.52 10.61 -17.26
C ALA A 83 -18.72 9.68 -18.19
N GLN A 84 -19.24 9.39 -19.40
CA GLN A 84 -18.49 8.62 -20.41
C GLN A 84 -17.22 9.35 -20.86
N LEU A 85 -17.21 10.69 -20.87
CA LEU A 85 -16.02 11.48 -21.16
C LEU A 85 -14.84 11.15 -20.21
N LEU A 86 -15.13 10.77 -18.96
CA LEU A 86 -14.10 10.32 -18.03
C LEU A 86 -13.53 8.98 -18.49
N ALA A 87 -14.39 7.99 -18.78
CA ALA A 87 -13.95 6.69 -19.25
C ALA A 87 -13.13 6.77 -20.55
N ASP A 88 -13.54 7.62 -21.49
CA ASP A 88 -12.81 7.87 -22.74
C ASP A 88 -11.43 8.51 -22.48
N GLY A 89 -11.37 9.45 -21.53
CA GLY A 89 -10.13 10.07 -21.08
C GLY A 89 -9.18 9.07 -20.43
N GLU A 90 -9.68 8.23 -19.52
CA GLU A 90 -8.94 7.15 -18.89
C GLU A 90 -8.41 6.15 -19.93
N GLN A 91 -9.25 5.74 -20.89
CA GLN A 91 -8.84 4.84 -21.96
C GLN A 91 -7.75 5.48 -22.84
N SER A 92 -7.89 6.75 -23.21
CA SER A 92 -6.90 7.48 -24.00
C SER A 92 -5.57 7.59 -23.25
N TYR A 93 -5.62 7.85 -21.95
CA TYR A 93 -4.44 7.86 -21.07
C TYR A 93 -3.76 6.49 -21.05
N GLN A 94 -4.52 5.41 -20.84
CA GLN A 94 -4.00 4.04 -20.84
C GLN A 94 -3.28 3.70 -22.15
N GLN A 95 -3.83 4.09 -23.30
CA GLN A 95 -3.18 3.89 -24.60
C GLN A 95 -1.86 4.65 -24.69
N ALA A 96 -1.80 5.89 -24.21
CA ALA A 96 -0.57 6.67 -24.18
C ALA A 96 0.51 6.04 -23.29
N VAL A 97 0.13 5.43 -22.17
CA VAL A 97 1.05 4.72 -21.26
C VAL A 97 1.73 3.51 -21.92
N LEU A 98 1.11 2.87 -22.92
CA LEU A 98 1.67 1.68 -23.59
C LEU A 98 3.01 1.95 -24.30
N GLN A 99 3.38 3.21 -24.52
CA GLN A 99 4.70 3.57 -25.06
C GLN A 99 5.85 3.23 -24.08
N TYR A 100 5.60 3.15 -22.76
CA TYR A 100 6.59 2.83 -21.73
C TYR A 100 6.79 1.31 -21.57
N LYS A 101 7.14 0.63 -22.66
CA LYS A 101 7.26 -0.84 -22.71
C LYS A 101 8.25 -1.43 -21.70
N GLY A 102 9.37 -0.74 -21.46
CA GLY A 102 10.38 -1.19 -20.49
C GLY A 102 9.84 -1.21 -19.06
N TYR A 103 9.07 -0.18 -18.69
CA TYR A 103 8.38 -0.13 -17.41
C TYR A 103 7.34 -1.25 -17.28
N ALA A 104 6.46 -1.39 -18.29
CA ALA A 104 5.41 -2.42 -18.26
C ALA A 104 6.01 -3.82 -18.09
N ALA A 105 7.05 -4.15 -18.86
CA ALA A 105 7.74 -5.43 -18.76
C ALA A 105 8.35 -5.67 -17.37
N LEU A 106 9.02 -4.65 -16.80
CA LEU A 106 9.63 -4.76 -15.46
C LEU A 106 8.57 -4.94 -14.37
N SER A 107 7.50 -4.14 -14.43
CA SER A 107 6.40 -4.19 -13.47
C SER A 107 5.66 -5.53 -13.51
N ASP A 108 5.37 -6.05 -14.70
CA ASP A 108 4.70 -7.34 -14.86
C ASP A 108 5.60 -8.51 -14.47
N ALA A 109 6.90 -8.46 -14.80
CA ALA A 109 7.86 -9.44 -14.33
C ALA A 109 7.92 -9.49 -12.80
N PHE A 110 7.93 -8.32 -12.13
CA PHE A 110 7.85 -8.23 -10.67
C PHE A 110 6.57 -8.86 -10.11
N LYS A 111 5.40 -8.57 -10.68
CA LYS A 111 4.13 -9.14 -10.23
C LYS A 111 4.08 -10.65 -10.40
N CYS A 112 4.47 -11.15 -11.57
CA CYS A 112 4.55 -12.58 -11.83
C CYS A 112 5.48 -13.27 -10.84
N PHE A 113 6.68 -12.71 -10.62
CA PHE A 113 7.65 -13.24 -9.68
C PHE A 113 7.13 -13.26 -8.24
N PHE A 114 6.48 -12.18 -7.78
CA PHE A 114 5.91 -12.12 -6.43
C PHE A 114 4.80 -13.16 -6.24
N LEU A 115 3.89 -13.28 -7.21
CA LEU A 115 2.81 -14.26 -7.17
C LEU A 115 3.34 -15.71 -7.17
N GLU A 116 4.32 -16.01 -8.03
CA GLU A 116 5.02 -17.29 -8.04
C GLU A 116 5.68 -17.58 -6.69
N THR A 117 6.31 -16.57 -6.08
CA THR A 117 6.94 -16.71 -4.75
C THR A 117 5.90 -17.12 -3.70
N VAL A 118 4.74 -16.45 -3.67
CA VAL A 118 3.66 -16.77 -2.72
C VAL A 118 3.11 -18.18 -2.97
N GLU A 119 2.97 -18.59 -4.23
CA GLU A 119 2.57 -19.95 -4.58
C GLU A 119 3.58 -20.99 -4.06
N LEU A 120 4.88 -20.78 -4.30
CA LEU A 120 5.95 -21.66 -3.82
C LEU A 120 5.98 -21.73 -2.29
N VAL A 121 5.82 -20.59 -1.60
CA VAL A 121 5.76 -20.57 -0.13
C VAL A 121 4.60 -21.43 0.38
N ASN A 122 3.41 -21.29 -0.21
CA ASN A 122 2.23 -22.02 0.23
C ASN A 122 2.28 -23.52 -0.10
N THR A 123 2.77 -23.88 -1.28
CA THR A 123 2.73 -25.26 -1.79
C THR A 123 3.97 -26.07 -1.42
N SER A 124 5.15 -25.42 -1.35
CA SER A 124 6.45 -26.11 -1.26
C SER A 124 7.17 -25.84 0.06
N CYS A 125 7.09 -24.64 0.63
CA CYS A 125 7.79 -24.31 1.87
C CYS A 125 6.95 -24.61 3.11
N ARG A 126 5.73 -24.08 3.20
CA ARG A 126 4.87 -24.16 4.39
C ARG A 126 4.63 -25.60 4.88
N PRO A 127 4.40 -26.61 4.01
CA PRO A 127 4.25 -28.00 4.47
C PRO A 127 5.51 -28.60 5.12
N LYS A 128 6.69 -28.02 4.89
CA LYS A 128 7.98 -28.48 5.44
C LYS A 128 8.37 -27.77 6.74
N VAL A 129 7.60 -26.77 7.17
CA VAL A 129 7.85 -26.04 8.42
C VAL A 129 7.45 -26.93 9.60
N THR A 130 8.44 -27.48 10.29
CA THR A 130 8.24 -28.37 11.45
C THR A 130 8.43 -27.66 12.80
N LYS A 131 9.10 -26.51 12.81
CA LYS A 131 9.33 -25.68 14.01
C LYS A 131 8.35 -24.51 14.04
N GLN A 132 7.96 -24.11 15.24
CA GLN A 132 7.18 -22.89 15.43
C GLN A 132 7.98 -21.69 14.92
N LEU A 133 7.38 -20.91 14.01
CA LEU A 133 7.97 -19.67 13.52
C LEU A 133 7.80 -18.57 14.57
N SER A 134 8.72 -17.60 14.55
CA SER A 134 8.57 -16.36 15.31
C SER A 134 7.22 -15.70 15.00
N GLU A 135 6.58 -15.10 16.00
CA GLU A 135 5.37 -14.30 15.81
C GLU A 135 5.59 -13.15 14.81
N PHE A 136 6.82 -12.64 14.71
CA PHE A 136 7.19 -11.61 13.73
C PHE A 136 7.12 -12.11 12.30
N TYR A 137 7.23 -13.42 12.04
CA TYR A 137 6.95 -13.98 10.72
C TYR A 137 5.48 -13.76 10.34
N GLY A 138 4.58 -13.99 11.31
CA GLY A 138 3.14 -13.77 11.17
C GLY A 138 2.75 -12.30 10.97
N LEU A 139 3.57 -11.36 11.44
CA LEU A 139 3.38 -9.91 11.20
C LEU A 139 4.01 -9.46 9.87
N PHE A 140 5.18 -10.00 9.53
CA PHE A 140 5.93 -9.64 8.33
C PHE A 140 5.21 -10.04 7.03
N VAL A 141 4.78 -11.30 6.92
CA VAL A 141 4.23 -11.81 5.64
C VAL A 141 2.97 -11.05 5.20
N PRO A 142 1.98 -10.78 6.07
CA PRO A 142 0.83 -9.95 5.69
C PRO A 142 1.21 -8.52 5.32
N ARG A 143 2.24 -7.94 5.95
CA ARG A 143 2.74 -6.60 5.65
C ARG A 143 3.35 -6.54 4.26
N LEU A 144 4.20 -7.52 3.91
CA LEU A 144 4.76 -7.64 2.56
C LEU A 144 3.66 -7.84 1.49
N ALA A 145 2.65 -8.68 1.78
CA ALA A 145 1.51 -8.86 0.90
C ALA A 145 0.63 -7.60 0.77
N HIS A 146 0.55 -6.78 1.82
CA HIS A 146 -0.07 -5.46 1.75
C HIS A 146 0.72 -4.52 0.83
N ASP A 147 2.05 -4.46 0.98
CA ASP A 147 2.91 -3.62 0.13
C ASP A 147 2.77 -3.97 -1.36
N PHE A 148 2.76 -5.27 -1.68
CA PHE A 148 2.53 -5.74 -3.04
C PHE A 148 1.16 -5.30 -3.60
N ARG A 149 0.09 -5.45 -2.82
CA ARG A 149 -1.26 -5.02 -3.23
C ARG A 149 -1.34 -3.50 -3.39
N SER A 150 -0.70 -2.75 -2.50
CA SER A 150 -0.62 -1.29 -2.57
C SER A 150 0.15 -0.82 -3.81
N LEU A 151 1.22 -1.50 -4.22
CA LEU A 151 1.90 -1.26 -5.50
C LEU A 151 0.99 -1.52 -6.70
N CYS A 152 0.31 -2.68 -6.73
CA CYS A 152 -0.67 -2.98 -7.78
C CYS A 152 -1.78 -1.92 -7.86
N GLY A 153 -2.28 -1.46 -6.71
CA GLY A 153 -3.27 -0.39 -6.63
C GLY A 153 -2.74 0.94 -7.15
N ALA A 154 -1.53 1.33 -6.74
CA ALA A 154 -0.88 2.55 -7.21
C ALA A 154 -0.71 2.55 -8.73
N GLU A 155 -0.22 1.45 -9.32
CA GLU A 155 -0.12 1.34 -10.76
C GLU A 155 -1.48 1.46 -11.45
N ARG A 156 -2.52 0.76 -10.98
CA ARG A 156 -3.86 0.88 -11.57
C ARG A 156 -4.38 2.31 -11.55
N VAL A 157 -4.20 3.02 -10.46
CA VAL A 157 -4.59 4.44 -10.33
C VAL A 157 -3.80 5.31 -11.31
N ALA A 158 -2.49 5.08 -11.44
CA ALA A 158 -1.65 5.86 -12.35
C ALA A 158 -1.97 5.61 -13.83
N VAL A 159 -2.13 4.35 -14.24
CA VAL A 159 -2.43 4.02 -15.64
C VAL A 159 -3.83 4.44 -16.05
N SER A 160 -4.77 4.57 -15.11
CA SER A 160 -6.08 5.19 -15.33
C SER A 160 -6.03 6.73 -15.37
N GLY A 161 -4.85 7.34 -15.33
CA GLY A 161 -4.72 8.78 -15.55
C GLY A 161 -4.66 9.64 -14.29
N TYR A 162 -4.41 9.03 -13.13
CA TYR A 162 -4.30 9.74 -11.85
C TYR A 162 -2.92 9.53 -11.18
N PRO A 163 -1.80 9.83 -11.87
CA PRO A 163 -0.45 9.52 -11.36
C PRO A 163 -0.17 10.15 -9.99
N TYR A 164 -0.61 11.38 -9.73
CA TYR A 164 -0.41 12.03 -8.43
C TYR A 164 -1.24 11.43 -7.28
N HIS A 165 -2.38 10.80 -7.57
CA HIS A 165 -3.10 10.02 -6.55
C HIS A 165 -2.35 8.73 -6.24
N ALA A 166 -1.80 8.07 -7.28
CA ALA A 166 -0.94 6.90 -7.10
C ALA A 166 0.33 7.22 -6.28
N TYR A 167 0.86 8.43 -6.40
CA TYR A 167 1.96 8.94 -5.57
C TYR A 167 1.69 8.84 -4.08
N THR A 168 0.46 9.10 -3.65
CA THR A 168 0.07 9.02 -2.23
C THR A 168 0.12 7.57 -1.73
N LEU A 169 -0.30 6.61 -2.57
CA LEU A 169 -0.17 5.19 -2.25
C LEU A 169 1.30 4.78 -2.17
N LEU A 170 2.14 5.24 -3.10
CA LEU A 170 3.58 4.97 -3.09
C LEU A 170 4.29 5.57 -1.87
N ARG A 171 3.86 6.74 -1.36
CA ARG A 171 4.42 7.31 -0.13
C ARG A 171 4.19 6.40 1.07
N ASN A 172 2.95 5.93 1.23
CA ASN A 172 2.60 5.01 2.32
C ASN A 172 3.36 3.68 2.20
N THR A 173 3.41 3.10 1.00
CA THR A 173 4.17 1.87 0.76
C THR A 173 5.66 2.07 1.08
N PHE A 174 6.25 3.20 0.64
CA PHE A 174 7.65 3.51 0.91
C PHE A 174 7.99 3.56 2.41
N ASP A 175 7.18 4.26 3.21
CA ASP A 175 7.37 4.28 4.67
C ASP A 175 7.20 2.88 5.27
N ASN A 176 6.20 2.14 4.79
CA ASN A 176 5.92 0.79 5.25
C ASN A 176 7.12 -0.14 5.00
N VAL A 177 7.70 -0.14 3.79
CA VAL A 177 8.86 -0.98 3.45
C VAL A 177 10.13 -0.55 4.18
N LEU A 178 10.34 0.75 4.43
CA LEU A 178 11.47 1.24 5.24
C LEU A 178 11.38 0.73 6.67
N LEU A 179 10.20 0.85 7.28
CA LEU A 179 9.92 0.33 8.62
C LEU A 179 10.09 -1.20 8.64
N THR A 180 9.61 -1.92 7.62
CA THR A 180 9.73 -3.39 7.53
C THR A 180 11.19 -3.80 7.48
N SER A 181 11.96 -3.15 6.62
CA SER A 181 13.39 -3.41 6.50
C SER A 181 14.14 -3.13 7.80
N ALA A 182 13.79 -2.04 8.50
CA ALA A 182 14.37 -1.69 9.78
C ALA A 182 14.04 -2.72 10.88
N ALA A 183 12.82 -3.26 10.91
CA ALA A 183 12.43 -4.31 11.85
C ALA A 183 13.21 -5.61 11.60
N LEU A 184 13.31 -6.04 10.34
CA LEU A 184 14.09 -7.23 9.97
C LEU A 184 15.59 -7.09 10.29
N GLN A 185 16.11 -5.86 10.27
CA GLN A 185 17.49 -5.52 10.65
C GLN A 185 17.66 -5.24 12.16
N LYS A 186 16.61 -5.42 12.98
CA LYS A 186 16.62 -5.19 14.43
C LYS A 186 16.95 -3.74 14.83
N ILE A 187 16.72 -2.77 13.93
CA ILE A 187 16.78 -1.32 14.22
C ILE A 187 15.54 -0.89 15.02
N THR A 188 14.41 -1.52 14.73
CA THR A 188 13.15 -1.46 15.49
C THR A 188 12.59 -2.89 15.57
N ASP A 189 11.39 -3.05 16.08
CA ASP A 189 10.60 -4.28 16.01
C ASP A 189 9.21 -4.03 15.41
N PHE A 190 8.49 -5.10 15.09
CA PHE A 190 7.16 -5.02 14.47
C PHE A 190 6.07 -4.49 15.42
N TYR A 191 6.24 -4.61 16.74
CA TYR A 191 5.30 -4.02 17.70
C TYR A 191 5.45 -2.50 17.77
N SER A 192 6.68 -2.01 17.87
CA SER A 192 7.00 -0.58 17.94
C SER A 192 6.54 0.17 16.70
N ILE A 193 6.55 -0.48 15.53
CA ILE A 193 5.98 0.05 14.27
C ILE A 193 4.47 0.28 14.36
N GLU A 194 3.75 -0.62 15.02
CA GLU A 194 2.31 -0.51 15.26
C GLU A 194 1.98 0.26 16.55
N GLY A 195 3.00 0.71 17.29
CA GLY A 195 2.86 1.41 18.57
C GLY A 195 2.38 0.51 19.71
N ILE A 196 2.54 -0.80 19.55
CA ILE A 196 2.13 -1.79 20.54
C ILE A 196 3.29 -1.98 21.53
N THR A 197 2.97 -2.00 22.83
CA THR A 197 3.90 -2.47 23.86
C THR A 197 3.35 -3.76 24.45
N PRO A 198 3.98 -4.93 24.18
CA PRO A 198 3.49 -6.21 24.67
C PRO A 198 3.26 -6.21 26.19
N GLY A 199 2.15 -6.83 26.62
CA GLY A 199 1.76 -6.93 28.03
C GLY A 199 1.18 -5.65 28.65
N LYS A 200 1.05 -4.54 27.91
CA LYS A 200 0.35 -3.33 28.37
C LYS A 200 -1.06 -3.24 27.78
N PRO A 201 -2.06 -2.74 28.54
CA PRO A 201 -3.36 -2.39 27.99
C PRO A 201 -3.26 -1.38 26.85
N LEU A 202 -4.22 -1.43 25.92
CA LEU A 202 -4.29 -0.50 24.80
C LEU A 202 -4.52 0.93 25.30
N ASP A 203 -3.52 1.79 25.11
CA ASP A 203 -3.62 3.24 25.26
C ASP A 203 -3.38 3.89 23.89
N VAL A 204 -4.44 4.45 23.31
CA VAL A 204 -4.41 5.07 21.97
C VAL A 204 -3.43 6.24 21.90
N THR A 205 -3.25 6.99 22.99
CA THR A 205 -2.33 8.13 23.03
C THR A 205 -0.89 7.66 23.05
N ALA A 206 -0.57 6.69 23.92
CA ALA A 206 0.75 6.08 23.97
C ALA A 206 1.11 5.37 22.66
N LEU A 207 0.14 4.67 22.05
CA LEU A 207 0.30 4.01 20.76
C LEU A 207 0.68 5.00 19.66
N LYS A 208 -0.08 6.08 19.50
CA LYS A 208 0.21 7.12 18.49
C LYS A 208 1.58 7.75 18.70
N LYS A 209 1.96 7.99 19.97
CA LYS A 209 3.27 8.55 20.30
C LYS A 209 4.39 7.59 19.91
N LEU A 210 4.30 6.31 20.32
CA LEU A 210 5.31 5.31 20.02
C LEU A 210 5.48 5.11 18.51
N ARG A 211 4.38 5.01 17.74
CA ARG A 211 4.46 4.92 16.27
C ARG A 211 5.25 6.06 15.66
N LYS A 212 4.93 7.30 16.07
CA LYS A 212 5.57 8.50 15.55
C LYS A 212 7.05 8.58 15.93
N ASP A 213 7.38 8.26 17.18
CA ASP A 213 8.76 8.24 17.65
C ASP A 213 9.58 7.18 16.88
N THR A 214 9.04 5.96 16.75
CA THR A 214 9.64 4.87 15.97
C THR A 214 9.86 5.28 14.51
N GLU A 215 8.85 5.88 13.87
CA GLU A 215 8.96 6.34 12.49
C GLU A 215 10.08 7.36 12.32
N PHE A 216 10.16 8.36 13.20
CA PHE A 216 11.23 9.36 13.14
C PHE A 216 12.62 8.76 13.35
N ASP A 217 12.76 7.84 14.31
CA ASP A 217 14.03 7.18 14.58
C ASP A 217 14.47 6.29 13.42
N VAL A 218 13.53 5.54 12.83
CA VAL A 218 13.78 4.74 11.63
C VAL A 218 14.14 5.63 10.45
N ARG A 219 13.39 6.70 10.17
CA ARG A 219 13.70 7.63 9.05
C ARG A 219 15.11 8.23 9.21
N ARG A 220 15.48 8.65 10.41
CA ARG A 220 16.83 9.16 10.70
C ARG A 220 17.93 8.12 10.46
N THR A 221 17.66 6.85 10.71
CA THR A 221 18.62 5.72 10.62
C THR A 221 18.62 5.03 9.25
N MET A 222 17.55 5.18 8.48
CA MET A 222 17.43 4.54 7.17
C MET A 222 17.76 5.50 6.03
N THR A 223 17.26 6.74 6.07
CA THR A 223 17.46 7.73 4.98
C THR A 223 18.09 9.04 5.44
N GLY A 224 18.05 9.34 6.75
CA GLY A 224 18.52 10.60 7.32
C GLY A 224 19.99 10.61 7.78
N SER A 225 20.29 11.51 8.72
CA SER A 225 21.66 11.82 9.14
C SER A 225 22.41 10.68 9.83
N LYS A 226 21.71 9.65 10.32
CA LYS A 226 22.31 8.44 10.93
C LYS A 226 22.31 7.25 9.97
N SER A 227 22.00 7.47 8.69
CA SER A 227 21.89 6.39 7.72
C SER A 227 23.22 5.78 7.32
N GLY A 228 24.32 6.50 7.43
CA GLY A 228 25.59 6.06 6.85
C GLY A 228 25.59 6.09 5.32
N LEU A 229 24.53 6.60 4.68
CA LEU A 229 24.54 6.95 3.27
C LEU A 229 25.42 8.19 3.06
N THR A 230 25.95 8.34 1.85
CA THR A 230 26.71 9.53 1.47
C THR A 230 25.87 10.81 1.64
N GLN A 231 26.54 11.92 1.96
CA GLN A 231 25.86 13.21 2.13
C GLN A 231 25.09 13.62 0.87
N ASP A 232 25.65 13.36 -0.31
CA ASP A 232 24.99 13.62 -1.59
C ASP A 232 23.72 12.79 -1.73
N THR A 233 23.75 11.50 -1.38
CA THR A 233 22.56 10.63 -1.38
C THR A 233 21.51 11.13 -0.40
N GLN A 234 21.87 11.50 0.83
CA GLN A 234 20.93 12.06 1.80
C GLN A 234 20.24 13.32 1.27
N VAL A 235 20.99 14.21 0.62
CA VAL A 235 20.45 15.45 0.03
C VAL A 235 19.50 15.14 -1.13
N GLU A 236 19.86 14.23 -2.02
CA GLU A 236 19.01 13.87 -3.16
C GLU A 236 17.75 13.12 -2.72
N LEU A 237 17.85 12.19 -1.78
CA LEU A 237 16.69 11.51 -1.19
C LEU A 237 15.77 12.50 -0.47
N ALA A 238 16.31 13.50 0.25
CA ALA A 238 15.50 14.52 0.90
C ALA A 238 14.72 15.38 -0.11
N LYS A 239 15.33 15.74 -1.24
CA LYS A 239 14.63 16.44 -2.34
C LYS A 239 13.55 15.56 -2.96
N TRP A 240 13.86 14.29 -3.16
CA TRP A 240 12.93 13.32 -3.73
C TRP A 240 11.73 13.11 -2.81
N ASP A 241 11.96 12.86 -1.51
CA ASP A 241 10.92 12.73 -0.48
C ASP A 241 10.08 14.02 -0.35
N ALA A 242 10.70 15.20 -0.44
CA ALA A 242 9.95 16.45 -0.42
C ALA A 242 8.90 16.51 -1.54
N LEU A 243 9.21 16.04 -2.76
CA LEU A 243 8.21 16.00 -3.84
C LEU A 243 6.99 15.16 -3.49
N PHE A 244 7.15 14.08 -2.70
CA PHE A 244 6.01 13.31 -2.19
C PHE A 244 5.20 14.10 -1.20
N ASP A 245 5.87 14.71 -0.23
CA ASP A 245 5.20 15.47 0.82
C ASP A 245 4.43 16.66 0.23
N PHE A 246 4.93 17.27 -0.85
CA PHE A 246 4.22 18.32 -1.59
C PHE A 246 2.86 17.85 -2.13
N GLU A 247 2.78 16.63 -2.63
CA GLU A 247 1.51 16.08 -3.13
C GLU A 247 0.62 15.57 -2.00
N VAL A 248 1.17 14.78 -1.07
CA VAL A 248 0.40 14.16 0.01
C VAL A 248 -0.19 15.19 0.97
N HIS A 249 0.52 16.29 1.25
CA HIS A 249 0.09 17.31 2.21
C HIS A 249 -0.56 18.55 1.58
N GLY A 250 -1.33 18.35 0.50
CA GLY A 250 -2.19 19.40 -0.06
C GLY A 250 -2.42 19.34 -1.56
N ALA A 251 -2.17 18.20 -2.21
CA ALA A 251 -2.35 17.99 -3.64
C ALA A 251 -1.63 19.05 -4.50
N ARG A 252 -0.46 19.54 -4.06
CA ARG A 252 0.16 20.73 -4.65
C ARG A 252 0.69 20.49 -6.05
N LEU A 253 1.10 19.26 -6.39
CA LEU A 253 1.51 18.93 -7.76
C LEU A 253 0.27 18.82 -8.66
N SER A 254 -0.78 18.16 -8.18
CA SER A 254 -2.09 18.12 -8.87
C SER A 254 -2.68 19.50 -9.10
N LEU A 255 -2.58 20.42 -8.14
CA LEU A 255 -3.05 21.80 -8.31
C LEU A 255 -2.16 22.60 -9.28
N ALA A 256 -0.87 22.29 -9.34
CA ALA A 256 0.05 22.95 -10.26
C ALA A 256 -0.24 22.59 -11.73
N SER A 257 -0.78 21.40 -12.02
CA SER A 257 -1.19 21.04 -13.40
C SER A 257 -2.40 21.85 -13.87
N ALA A 258 -3.22 22.40 -12.95
CA ALA A 258 -4.32 23.30 -13.27
C ALA A 258 -3.90 24.77 -13.48
N MET A 259 -2.60 25.10 -13.51
CA MET A 259 -2.14 26.50 -13.65
C MET A 259 -2.62 27.20 -14.91
N SER A 260 -2.71 26.51 -16.05
CA SER A 260 -3.20 27.11 -17.30
C SER A 260 -4.65 27.55 -17.18
N PHE A 261 -5.50 26.75 -16.52
CA PHE A 261 -6.87 27.14 -16.18
C PHE A 261 -6.91 28.35 -15.26
N MET A 262 -6.08 28.38 -14.20
CA MET A 262 -6.01 29.54 -13.28
C MET A 262 -5.59 30.84 -13.98
N LYS A 263 -4.86 30.74 -15.10
CA LYS A 263 -4.48 31.88 -15.94
C LYS A 263 -5.53 32.23 -17.02
N GLY A 264 -6.64 31.49 -17.10
CA GLY A 264 -7.66 31.64 -18.13
C GLY A 264 -7.20 31.23 -19.54
N GLN A 265 -6.16 30.40 -19.63
CA GLN A 265 -5.54 29.99 -20.90
C GLN A 265 -6.12 28.67 -21.44
N GLU A 266 -6.64 27.83 -20.55
CA GLU A 266 -7.16 26.50 -20.86
C GLU A 266 -8.44 26.21 -20.06
N PRO A 267 -9.29 25.28 -20.51
CA PRO A 267 -10.43 24.81 -19.72
C PRO A 267 -9.98 24.06 -18.46
N LEU A 268 -10.87 23.95 -17.47
CA LEU A 268 -10.61 23.20 -16.24
C LEU A 268 -10.28 21.72 -16.57
N PRO A 269 -9.12 21.20 -16.13
CA PRO A 269 -8.69 19.83 -16.47
C PRO A 269 -9.40 18.80 -15.59
N VAL A 270 -10.67 18.51 -15.89
CA VAL A 270 -11.50 17.52 -15.15
C VAL A 270 -11.46 16.12 -15.73
N VAL A 271 -11.03 15.97 -16.99
CA VAL A 271 -10.87 14.68 -17.66
C VAL A 271 -9.39 14.31 -17.64
N PRO A 272 -9.02 13.05 -17.35
CA PRO A 272 -7.63 12.61 -17.40
C PRO A 272 -6.98 12.90 -18.75
N ARG A 273 -5.76 13.43 -18.73
CA ARG A 273 -4.94 13.72 -19.92
C ARG A 273 -3.53 13.24 -19.69
N PHE A 274 -2.94 12.63 -20.71
CA PHE A 274 -1.60 12.11 -20.59
C PHE A 274 -0.57 13.24 -20.60
N GLU A 275 0.08 13.42 -19.46
CA GLU A 275 1.21 14.33 -19.29
C GLU A 275 2.45 13.50 -18.95
N GLU A 276 3.40 13.44 -19.89
CA GLU A 276 4.60 12.59 -19.79
C GLU A 276 5.38 12.85 -18.50
N LYS A 277 5.52 14.12 -18.10
CA LYS A 277 6.25 14.49 -16.88
C LYS A 277 5.61 13.91 -15.63
N GLU A 278 4.28 13.93 -15.53
CA GLU A 278 3.54 13.43 -14.37
C GLU A 278 3.65 11.92 -14.27
N PHE A 279 3.52 11.24 -15.43
CA PHE A 279 3.64 9.79 -15.48
C PHE A 279 5.08 9.33 -15.22
N ALA A 280 6.10 9.96 -15.83
CA ALA A 280 7.51 9.64 -15.62
C ALA A 280 7.94 9.79 -14.16
N LEU A 281 7.40 10.79 -13.47
CA LEU A 281 7.52 10.96 -12.03
C LEU A 281 7.03 9.69 -11.30
N PHE A 282 5.81 9.24 -11.60
CA PHE A 282 5.22 8.05 -10.99
C PHE A 282 6.04 6.80 -11.29
N LEU A 283 6.44 6.60 -12.54
CA LEU A 283 7.25 5.45 -12.97
C LEU A 283 8.53 5.31 -12.15
N ASN A 284 9.27 6.41 -12.00
CA ASN A 284 10.54 6.41 -11.28
C ASN A 284 10.36 6.03 -9.81
N ARG A 285 9.30 6.54 -9.16
CA ARG A 285 9.02 6.14 -7.78
C ARG A 285 8.53 4.71 -7.69
N TYR A 286 7.64 4.29 -8.59
CA TYR A 286 7.15 2.93 -8.59
C TYR A 286 8.32 1.94 -8.67
N CYS A 287 9.26 2.17 -9.58
CA CYS A 287 10.45 1.33 -9.73
C CYS A 287 11.29 1.28 -8.45
N GLU A 288 11.50 2.42 -7.78
CA GLU A 288 12.21 2.47 -6.49
C GLU A 288 11.50 1.64 -5.41
N VAL A 289 10.20 1.88 -5.18
CA VAL A 289 9.45 1.23 -4.10
C VAL A 289 9.24 -0.26 -4.41
N ALA A 290 8.96 -0.61 -5.66
CA ALA A 290 8.86 -2.00 -6.11
C ALA A 290 10.18 -2.74 -5.94
N TRP A 291 11.32 -2.09 -6.21
CA TRP A 291 12.62 -2.69 -5.94
C TRP A 291 12.83 -2.94 -4.44
N MET A 292 12.46 -1.99 -3.58
CA MET A 292 12.52 -2.19 -2.12
C MET A 292 11.66 -3.36 -1.65
N VAL A 293 10.43 -3.50 -2.18
CA VAL A 293 9.57 -4.68 -1.92
C VAL A 293 10.23 -5.96 -2.43
N HIS A 294 10.76 -5.95 -3.66
CA HIS A 294 11.47 -7.09 -4.25
C HIS A 294 12.66 -7.55 -3.40
N ARG A 295 13.41 -6.62 -2.83
CA ARG A 295 14.50 -6.92 -1.90
C ARG A 295 13.99 -7.52 -0.59
N LEU A 296 12.79 -7.18 -0.11
CA LEU A 296 12.22 -7.82 1.09
C LEU A 296 11.69 -9.23 0.82
N THR A 297 11.32 -9.55 -0.43
CA THR A 297 10.72 -10.84 -0.81
C THR A 297 11.47 -12.08 -0.31
N PRO A 298 12.82 -12.19 -0.40
CA PRO A 298 13.54 -13.36 0.11
C PRO A 298 13.30 -13.65 1.60
N ALA A 299 13.05 -12.63 2.42
CA ALA A 299 12.78 -12.82 3.84
C ALA A 299 11.45 -13.55 4.12
N ILE A 300 10.62 -13.82 3.11
CA ILE A 300 9.44 -14.69 3.24
C ILE A 300 9.82 -16.16 3.47
N GLN A 301 11.04 -16.55 3.10
CA GLN A 301 11.53 -17.91 3.23
C GLN A 301 11.61 -18.30 4.71
N PRO A 302 10.88 -19.35 5.16
CA PRO A 302 11.00 -19.85 6.52
C PRO A 302 12.43 -20.37 6.79
N PRO A 303 12.96 -20.21 8.02
CA PRO A 303 14.29 -20.68 8.37
C PRO A 303 14.47 -22.18 8.09
N GLY A 304 15.53 -22.53 7.36
CA GLY A 304 15.85 -23.93 7.03
C GLY A 304 14.95 -24.59 5.98
N VAL A 305 14.06 -23.83 5.32
CA VAL A 305 13.22 -24.32 4.22
C VAL A 305 13.46 -23.46 2.97
N PRO A 306 14.57 -23.70 2.24
CA PRO A 306 14.95 -22.84 1.13
C PRO A 306 13.98 -22.92 -0.06
N LEU A 307 13.80 -21.79 -0.74
CA LEU A 307 13.17 -21.76 -2.05
C LEU A 307 14.07 -22.43 -3.11
N PRO A 308 13.49 -22.94 -4.21
CA PRO A 308 14.24 -23.63 -5.28
C PRO A 308 15.33 -22.75 -5.91
N ASP A 309 16.35 -23.36 -6.52
CA ASP A 309 17.45 -22.61 -7.14
C ASP A 309 16.99 -21.81 -8.38
N GLU A 310 15.99 -22.29 -9.11
CA GLU A 310 15.38 -21.58 -10.23
C GLU A 310 14.73 -20.27 -9.78
N TRP A 311 14.17 -20.23 -8.57
CA TRP A 311 13.60 -19.03 -7.98
C TRP A 311 14.69 -17.97 -7.73
N LYS A 312 15.86 -18.40 -7.23
CA LYS A 312 17.00 -17.51 -6.94
C LYS A 312 17.51 -16.83 -8.20
N GLU A 313 17.56 -17.55 -9.31
CA GLU A 313 17.98 -16.99 -10.59
C GLU A 313 17.00 -15.94 -11.10
N LYS A 314 15.69 -16.23 -11.06
CA LYS A 314 14.64 -15.25 -11.41
C LYS A 314 14.71 -14.01 -10.53
N TRP A 315 14.97 -14.19 -9.22
CA TRP A 315 15.12 -13.08 -8.29
C TRP A 315 16.28 -12.14 -8.70
N ARG A 316 17.44 -12.71 -9.06
CA ARG A 316 18.63 -11.94 -9.47
C ARG A 316 18.39 -11.15 -10.75
N VAL A 317 17.82 -11.79 -11.77
CA VAL A 317 17.49 -11.12 -13.04
C VAL A 317 16.60 -9.91 -12.79
N LEU A 318 15.62 -10.04 -11.90
CA LEU A 318 14.73 -8.93 -11.55
C LEU A 318 15.44 -7.85 -10.71
N ASP A 319 16.29 -8.23 -9.75
CA ASP A 319 17.10 -7.29 -8.94
C ASP A 319 18.01 -6.44 -9.83
N ASP A 320 18.73 -7.10 -10.75
CA ASP A 320 19.61 -6.46 -11.71
C ASP A 320 18.83 -5.53 -12.65
N SER A 321 17.62 -5.94 -13.07
CA SER A 321 16.76 -5.12 -13.95
C SER A 321 16.28 -3.84 -13.26
N PHE A 322 15.92 -3.90 -11.98
CA PHE A 322 15.63 -2.69 -11.20
C PHE A 322 16.87 -1.80 -11.04
N GLU A 323 18.03 -2.37 -10.74
CA GLU A 323 19.29 -1.64 -10.60
C GLU A 323 19.69 -0.92 -11.90
N ILE A 324 19.60 -1.60 -13.04
CA ILE A 324 19.83 -1.02 -14.37
C ILE A 324 18.88 0.15 -14.61
N THR A 325 17.61 -0.03 -14.28
CA THR A 325 16.58 1.02 -14.44
C THR A 325 16.91 2.24 -13.57
N ALA A 326 17.25 2.06 -12.29
CA ALA A 326 17.63 3.16 -11.41
C ALA A 326 18.91 3.86 -11.90
N HIS A 327 19.93 3.12 -12.32
CA HIS A 327 21.15 3.69 -12.89
C HIS A 327 20.93 4.46 -14.19
N SER A 328 19.93 4.09 -15.00
CA SER A 328 19.63 4.80 -16.24
C SER A 328 19.25 6.26 -16.00
N LEU A 329 18.60 6.57 -14.87
CA LEU A 329 18.28 7.94 -14.46
C LEU A 329 19.53 8.81 -14.33
N THR A 330 20.60 8.26 -13.74
CA THR A 330 21.87 8.97 -13.65
C THR A 330 22.60 8.97 -14.98
N LYS A 331 22.83 7.78 -15.55
CA LYS A 331 23.76 7.59 -16.68
C LYS A 331 23.23 8.17 -17.99
N GLN A 332 21.92 8.12 -18.21
CA GLN A 332 21.29 8.57 -19.46
C GLN A 332 20.63 9.94 -19.30
N LEU A 333 20.04 10.23 -18.13
CA LEU A 333 19.29 11.48 -17.90
C LEU A 333 20.01 12.51 -17.02
N GLY A 334 21.22 12.19 -16.53
CA GLY A 334 22.01 13.07 -15.68
C GLY A 334 21.40 13.34 -14.31
N LYS A 335 20.40 12.55 -13.87
CA LYS A 335 19.69 12.75 -12.61
C LYS A 335 20.40 12.02 -11.48
N LYS A 336 20.96 12.78 -10.52
CA LYS A 336 21.69 12.22 -9.38
C LYS A 336 20.87 11.25 -8.52
N ILE A 337 19.55 11.42 -8.49
CA ILE A 337 18.63 10.56 -7.73
C ILE A 337 18.76 9.07 -8.09
N GLY A 338 19.12 8.71 -9.32
CA GLY A 338 19.30 7.30 -9.71
C GLY A 338 20.38 6.59 -8.89
N THR A 339 21.52 7.26 -8.69
CA THR A 339 22.63 6.72 -7.88
C THR A 339 22.25 6.68 -6.40
N ALA A 340 21.53 7.71 -5.92
CA ALA A 340 21.05 7.77 -4.54
C ALA A 340 20.06 6.62 -4.23
N ILE A 341 19.16 6.29 -5.16
CA ILE A 341 18.25 5.13 -5.05
C ILE A 341 19.04 3.83 -4.97
N VAL A 342 20.02 3.62 -5.85
CA VAL A 342 20.85 2.40 -5.83
C VAL A 342 21.58 2.26 -4.49
N GLU A 343 22.22 3.34 -4.01
CA GLU A 343 22.90 3.33 -2.71
C GLU A 343 21.93 3.01 -1.56
N LEU A 344 20.76 3.68 -1.53
CA LEU A 344 19.71 3.42 -0.55
C LEU A 344 19.33 1.94 -0.54
N VAL A 345 18.98 1.37 -1.69
CA VAL A 345 18.49 -0.01 -1.77
C VAL A 345 19.58 -1.00 -1.38
N LYS A 346 20.80 -0.86 -1.91
CA LYS A 346 21.89 -1.81 -1.61
C LYS A 346 22.34 -1.74 -0.14
N VAL A 347 22.33 -0.56 0.48
CA VAL A 347 22.75 -0.38 1.89
C VAL A 347 21.63 -0.72 2.87
N LYS A 348 20.39 -0.34 2.57
CA LYS A 348 19.25 -0.42 3.51
C LYS A 348 18.31 -1.58 3.29
N PHE A 349 18.47 -2.33 2.20
CA PHE A 349 17.75 -3.56 1.93
C PHE A 349 18.77 -4.68 1.61
N PRO A 350 19.56 -5.11 2.62
CA PRO A 350 20.68 -6.03 2.42
C PRO A 350 20.26 -7.48 2.08
N PHE A 351 18.96 -7.73 1.98
CA PHE A 351 18.37 -9.02 1.68
C PHE A 351 18.61 -9.43 0.22
N ASN A 352 18.98 -10.68 0.02
CA ASN A 352 19.28 -11.24 -1.30
C ASN A 352 18.65 -12.63 -1.46
N GLU A 353 18.88 -13.31 -2.58
CA GLU A 353 18.30 -14.61 -2.89
C GLU A 353 18.65 -15.74 -1.89
N LYS A 354 19.61 -15.49 -0.98
CA LYS A 354 20.01 -16.40 0.09
C LYS A 354 19.46 -16.01 1.46
N SER A 355 18.83 -14.85 1.58
CA SER A 355 18.23 -14.41 2.83
C SER A 355 17.05 -15.30 3.20
N GLU A 356 16.91 -15.54 4.50
CA GLU A 356 15.77 -16.18 5.11
C GLU A 356 15.23 -15.27 6.22
N PHE A 357 14.01 -15.55 6.71
CA PHE A 357 13.46 -14.78 7.82
C PHE A 357 14.40 -14.86 9.03
N PRO A 358 14.76 -13.73 9.67
CA PRO A 358 15.65 -13.74 10.82
C PRO A 358 15.00 -14.49 12.00
N LEU A 359 15.76 -15.38 12.61
CA LEU A 359 15.37 -16.05 13.86
C LEU A 359 15.21 -15.07 15.03
#